data_AF-K1ZD69-F1
#
_entry.id   AF-K1ZD69-F1
#
_cell.length_a   1.000
_cell.length_b   1.000
_cell.length_c   1.000
_cell.angle_alpha   90.00
_cell.angle_beta   90.00
_cell.angle_gamma   90.00
#
_symmetry.space_group_name_H-M   'P 1'
#
loop_
_entity.id
_entity.type
_entity.pdbx_description
1 polymer ?
#
loop_
_entity_poly.entity_id
_entity_poly.type
_entity_poly.pdbx_seq_one_letter_code
_entity_poly.pdbx_strand_id
1 'polypeptide(L)'
;MLTRKQRLNLGTTYQDFVAILLQSRPYELVGINAEIAETAVLLPEEINADPVDRIIAATALYYRVPLVTSDVNLRSSKQLTTIWHPG
;
A
#
# COMPACT_ATOMS: atom_id res chain seq x y z
N MET A 1 5.47 -1.87 -11.51
CA MET A 1 6.23 -0.66 -11.90
C MET A 1 7.72 -0.75 -11.56
N LEU A 2 8.11 -1.15 -10.34
CA LEU A 2 9.53 -1.15 -9.90
C LEU A 2 10.43 -2.16 -10.62
N THR A 3 9.94 -3.38 -10.85
CA THR A 3 10.66 -4.42 -11.60
C THR A 3 10.92 -4.02 -13.04
N ARG A 4 9.89 -3.47 -13.71
CA ARG A 4 10.02 -2.90 -15.06
C ARG A 4 11.00 -1.73 -15.13
N LYS A 5 11.03 -0.89 -14.09
CA LYS A 5 11.98 0.23 -13.94
C LYS A 5 13.36 -0.21 -13.40
N GLN A 6 13.61 -1.51 -13.25
CA GLN A 6 14.85 -2.10 -12.72
C GLN A 6 15.27 -1.58 -11.34
N ARG A 7 14.32 -1.04 -10.56
CA ARG A 7 14.57 -0.58 -9.19
C ARG A 7 14.45 -1.69 -8.15
N LEU A 8 13.93 -2.85 -8.55
CA LEU A 8 13.74 -4.02 -7.71
C LEU A 8 13.96 -5.28 -8.55
N ASN A 9 14.87 -6.15 -8.11
CA ASN A 9 15.06 -7.47 -8.68
C ASN A 9 14.45 -8.52 -7.74
N LEU A 10 13.46 -9.27 -8.22
CA LEU A 10 12.76 -10.29 -7.42
C LEU A 10 13.44 -11.67 -7.49
N GLY A 11 14.39 -11.88 -8.40
CA GLY A 11 14.99 -13.21 -8.67
C GLY A 11 14.03 -14.22 -9.31
N THR A 12 12.76 -13.87 -9.50
CA THR A 12 11.68 -14.70 -10.06
C THR A 12 10.62 -13.82 -10.75
N THR A 13 9.56 -14.44 -11.29
CA THR A 13 8.42 -13.72 -11.87
C THR A 13 7.60 -12.99 -10.80
N TYR A 14 6.82 -11.99 -11.20
CA TYR A 14 5.95 -11.28 -10.28
C TYR A 14 4.91 -12.21 -9.63
N GLN A 15 4.32 -13.10 -10.43
CA GLN A 15 3.31 -14.06 -9.98
C GLN A 15 3.89 -15.04 -8.95
N ASP A 16 5.07 -15.60 -9.23
CA ASP A 16 5.72 -16.55 -8.32
C ASP A 16 6.13 -15.86 -7.01
N PHE A 17 6.62 -14.62 -7.09
CA PHE A 17 6.95 -13.84 -5.89
C PHE A 17 5.73 -13.64 -4.98
N VAL A 18 4.58 -13.27 -5.54
CA VAL A 18 3.33 -13.12 -4.79
C VAL A 18 2.89 -14.46 -4.18
N ALA A 19 2.97 -15.56 -4.95
CA ALA A 19 2.63 -16.89 -4.45
C ALA A 19 3.51 -17.32 -3.27
N ILE A 20 4.83 -17.10 -3.36
CA ILE A 20 5.79 -17.39 -2.28
C ILE A 20 5.47 -16.55 -1.03
N LEU A 21 5.19 -15.25 -1.22
CA LEU A 21 4.80 -14.38 -0.10
C LEU A 21 3.59 -14.92 0.64
N LEU A 22 2.51 -15.21 -0.08
CA LEU A 22 1.25 -15.73 0.49
C LEU A 22 1.43 -17.09 1.18
N GLN A 23 2.43 -17.88 0.78
CA GLN A 23 2.77 -19.16 1.43
C GLN A 23 3.68 -18.99 2.66
N SER A 24 4.48 -17.90 2.72
CA SER A 24 5.54 -17.73 3.72
C SER A 24 5.06 -17.26 5.09
N ARG A 25 3.95 -16.52 5.15
CA ARG A 25 3.37 -15.95 6.37
C ARG A 25 1.85 -15.87 6.22
N PRO A 26 1.08 -15.75 7.33
CA PRO A 26 -0.37 -15.57 7.26
C PRO A 26 -0.69 -14.14 6.79
N TYR A 27 -0.55 -13.91 5.49
CA TYR A 27 -1.05 -12.70 4.84
C TYR A 27 -2.54 -12.86 4.57
N GLU A 28 -3.32 -11.85 4.95
CA GLU A 28 -4.72 -11.75 4.59
C GLU A 28 -4.86 -10.90 3.33
N LEU A 29 -5.49 -11.45 2.29
CA LEU A 29 -5.85 -10.70 1.09
C LEU A 29 -7.19 -10.02 1.32
N VAL A 30 -7.16 -8.68 1.37
CA VAL A 30 -8.36 -7.86 1.52
C VAL A 30 -8.81 -7.30 0.17
N GLY A 31 -10.11 -7.35 -0.08
CA GLY A 31 -10.72 -6.73 -1.26
C GLY A 31 -10.94 -5.22 -1.08
N ILE A 32 -11.12 -4.53 -2.19
CA ILE A 32 -11.60 -3.13 -2.20
C ILE A 32 -13.13 -3.19 -2.20
N ASN A 33 -13.75 -2.62 -1.16
CA ASN A 33 -15.21 -2.46 -1.08
C ASN A 33 -15.63 -1.02 -1.40
N ALA A 34 -16.94 -0.76 -1.38
CA ALA A 34 -17.49 0.55 -1.73
C ALA A 34 -17.00 1.65 -0.77
N GLU A 35 -16.89 1.35 0.52
CA GLU A 35 -16.45 2.29 1.56
C GLU A 35 -14.97 2.67 1.39
N ILE A 36 -14.11 1.70 1.05
CA ILE A 36 -12.70 1.97 0.72
C ILE A 36 -12.63 2.84 -0.53
N ALA A 37 -13.40 2.52 -1.57
CA ALA A 37 -13.40 3.28 -2.82
C ALA A 37 -13.88 4.73 -2.63
N GLU A 38 -14.97 4.94 -1.88
CA GLU A 38 -15.47 6.26 -1.52
C GLU A 38 -14.44 7.04 -0.69
N THR A 39 -13.92 6.41 0.37
CA THR A 39 -12.89 7.03 1.21
C THR A 39 -11.69 7.46 0.39
N ALA A 40 -11.22 6.62 -0.54
CA ALA A 40 -10.07 6.94 -1.40
C ALA A 40 -10.28 8.20 -2.23
N VAL A 41 -11.50 8.45 -2.73
CA VAL A 41 -11.84 9.65 -3.51
C VAL A 41 -12.00 10.89 -2.63
N LEU A 42 -12.41 10.73 -1.38
CA LEU A 42 -12.59 11.82 -0.41
C LEU A 42 -11.30 12.20 0.34
N LEU A 43 -10.24 11.39 0.26
CA LEU A 43 -8.96 11.71 0.89
C LEU A 43 -8.42 13.06 0.36
N PRO A 44 -7.88 13.93 1.23
CA PRO A 44 -7.27 15.18 0.77
C PRO A 44 -6.12 14.94 -0.21
N GLU A 45 -5.93 15.87 -1.17
CA GLU A 45 -4.88 15.76 -2.20
C GLU A 45 -3.47 15.70 -1.60
N GLU A 46 -3.28 16.26 -0.41
CA GLU A 46 -2.02 16.27 0.32
C GLU A 46 -1.55 14.86 0.73
N ILE A 47 -2.43 13.86 0.74
CA ILE A 47 -2.05 12.47 1.01
C ILE A 47 -1.26 11.89 -0.16
N ASN A 48 -1.85 11.92 -1.37
CA ASN A 48 -1.20 11.57 -2.64
C ASN A 48 -2.15 11.85 -3.81
N ALA A 49 -1.61 12.20 -4.99
CA ALA A 49 -2.36 12.30 -6.24
C ALA A 49 -2.53 10.95 -6.96
N ASP A 50 -1.72 9.94 -6.63
CA ASP A 50 -1.80 8.62 -7.25
C ASP A 50 -3.05 7.84 -6.77
N PRO A 51 -3.93 7.39 -7.69
CA PRO A 51 -5.15 6.68 -7.31
C PRO A 51 -4.91 5.37 -6.56
N VAL A 52 -3.81 4.67 -6.83
CA VAL A 52 -3.48 3.40 -6.17
C VAL A 52 -3.03 3.66 -4.73
N ASP A 53 -2.20 4.68 -4.52
CA ASP A 53 -1.77 5.08 -3.17
C ASP A 53 -2.97 5.54 -2.31
N ARG A 54 -3.95 6.23 -2.91
CA ARG A 54 -5.18 6.63 -2.22
C ARG A 54 -6.04 5.43 -1.80
N ILE A 55 -6.16 4.41 -2.66
CA ILE A 55 -6.86 3.16 -2.32
C ILE A 55 -6.13 2.43 -1.18
N ILE A 56 -4.79 2.35 -1.23
CA ILE A 56 -3.99 1.72 -0.18
C ILE A 56 -4.16 2.46 1.16
N ALA A 57 -4.09 3.79 1.15
CA ALA A 57 -4.31 4.62 2.32
C ALA A 57 -5.73 4.44 2.90
N ALA A 58 -6.76 4.50 2.05
CA ALA A 58 -8.14 4.28 2.47
C ALA A 58 -8.37 2.88 3.05
N THR A 59 -7.71 1.86 2.49
CA THR A 59 -7.77 0.49 3.02
C THR A 59 -7.17 0.43 4.42
N ALA A 60 -6.01 1.06 4.66
CA ALA A 60 -5.40 1.11 5.99
C ALA A 60 -6.29 1.84 7.01
N LEU A 61 -6.94 2.94 6.61
CA LEU A 61 -7.90 3.66 7.45
C LEU A 61 -9.13 2.81 7.78
N TYR A 62 -9.70 2.12 6.79
CA TYR A 62 -10.87 1.26 6.96
C TYR A 62 -10.62 0.14 7.98
N TYR A 63 -9.49 -0.56 7.86
CA TYR A 63 -9.11 -1.63 8.80
C TYR A 63 -8.48 -1.09 10.10
N ARG A 64 -8.23 0.21 10.20
CA ARG A 64 -7.54 0.87 11.34
C ARG A 64 -6.18 0.25 11.64
N VAL A 65 -5.41 -0.06 10.60
CA VAL A 65 -4.08 -0.66 10.71
C VAL A 65 -2.99 0.32 10.27
N PRO A 66 -1.77 0.22 10.81
CA PRO A 66 -0.65 1.01 10.32
C PRO A 66 -0.28 0.65 8.87
N LEU A 67 -0.01 1.67 8.06
CA LEU A 67 0.46 1.49 6.68
C LEU A 67 1.98 1.39 6.63
N VAL A 68 2.50 0.29 6.09
CA VAL A 68 3.93 0.17 5.78
C VAL A 68 4.21 0.88 4.46
N THR A 69 4.97 1.97 4.48
CA THR A 69 5.27 2.75 3.26
C THR A 69 6.56 3.55 3.35
N SER A 70 7.33 3.57 2.27
CA SER A 70 8.49 4.46 2.10
C SER A 70 8.11 5.88 1.72
N ASP A 71 6.89 6.08 1.23
CA ASP A 71 6.42 7.35 0.67
C ASP A 71 6.40 8.45 1.73
N VAL A 72 7.02 9.60 1.43
CA VAL A 72 7.16 10.70 2.37
C VAL A 72 5.82 11.40 2.62
N ASN A 73 4.99 11.55 1.60
CA ASN A 73 3.72 12.25 1.69
C ASN A 73 2.77 11.45 2.58
N LEU A 74 2.65 10.13 2.34
CA LEU A 74 1.85 9.25 3.17
C LEU A 74 2.33 9.22 4.63
N ARG A 75 3.66 9.21 4.86
CA ARG A 75 4.22 9.27 6.23
C ARG A 75 4.01 10.60 6.93
N SER A 76 3.90 11.70 6.16
CA SER A 76 3.64 13.04 6.71
C SER A 76 2.16 13.30 7.02
N SER A 77 1.27 12.45 6.49
CA SER A 77 -0.18 12.58 6.71
C SER A 77 -0.54 12.38 8.18
N LYS A 78 -1.26 13.34 8.76
CA LYS A 78 -1.78 13.23 10.14
C LYS A 78 -2.92 12.21 10.27
N GLN A 79 -3.51 11.79 9.15
CA GLN A 79 -4.62 10.84 9.15
C GLN A 79 -4.14 9.38 9.17
N LEU A 80 -2.91 9.11 8.69
CA LEU A 80 -2.38 7.77 8.56
C LEU A 80 -1.38 7.47 9.68
N THR A 81 -1.59 6.37 10.38
CA THR A 81 -0.50 5.76 11.15
C THR A 81 0.39 5.01 10.17
N THR A 82 1.68 5.32 10.15
CA THR A 82 2.63 4.70 9.22
C THR A 82 3.79 4.05 9.94
N ILE A 83 4.35 2.99 9.34
CA ILE A 83 5.56 2.31 9.83
C ILE A 83 6.56 2.26 8.68
N TRP A 84 7.77 2.74 8.93
CA TRP A 84 8.87 2.60 7.99
C TRP A 84 10.18 2.52 8.75
N HIS A 85 10.98 1.50 8.47
CA HIS A 85 12.34 1.43 8.98
C HIS A 85 13.27 2.05 7.94
N PRO A 86 14.08 3.07 8.30
CA PRO A 86 15.12 3.56 7.40
C PRO A 86 16.13 2.43 7.17
N GLY A 87 16.35 2.09 5.90
CA GLY A 87 17.40 1.14 5.48
C GLY A 87 18.75 1.82 5.33
#